data_AF-A0A533UEM6-F1
#
_entry.id   AF-A0A533UEM6-F1
#
_cell.length_a   1.000
_cell.length_b   1.000
_cell.length_c   1.000
_cell.angle_alpha   90.00
_cell.angle_beta   90.00
_cell.angle_gamma   90.00
#
_symmetry.space_group_name_H-M   'P 1'
#
loop_
_entity.id
_entity.type
_entity.pdbx_description
1 polymer ?
#
loop_
_entity_poly.entity_id
_entity_poly.type
_entity_poly.pdbx_seq_one_letter_code
_entity_poly.pdbx_strand_id
1 'polypeptide(L)'
;MSEQISELEKREQDLKLKQVAGKPTNIEINERSLEAYRQEFAKKGLVITKKEEYPREDFYLVKKLKQFDALVDPPKGIKKVIQSMVRQPITEFDSKGKAIVKDALYYNDHYYGKDKRDNDIGAEFHEGSYKKPKLVFSLVDPAHPYDSVTGERRGKYTTSGFTYQHYIILPEDKKERRKFLEDLV
;
A
#
# COMPACT_ATOMS: atom_id res chain seq x y z
N MET A 1 36.05 -16.10 21.03
CA MET A 1 34.58 -15.94 21.13
C MET A 1 33.99 -14.95 20.13
N SER A 2 34.79 -14.10 19.46
CA SER A 2 34.30 -13.11 18.48
C SER A 2 33.99 -13.68 17.08
N GLU A 3 34.66 -14.75 16.67
CA GLU A 3 34.50 -15.30 15.31
C GLU A 3 33.14 -16.01 15.10
N GLN A 4 32.60 -16.68 16.14
CA GLN A 4 31.28 -17.34 16.06
C GLN A 4 30.11 -16.34 15.99
N ILE A 5 30.27 -15.14 16.53
CA ILE A 5 29.27 -14.08 16.47
C ILE A 5 29.21 -13.50 15.04
N SER A 6 30.35 -13.38 14.37
CA SER A 6 30.45 -12.92 12.98
C SER A 6 29.84 -13.90 11.96
N GLU A 7 29.94 -15.21 12.19
CA GLU A 7 29.28 -16.22 11.34
C GLU A 7 27.76 -16.26 11.53
N LEU A 8 27.27 -16.03 12.76
CA LEU A 8 25.83 -15.94 13.05
C LEU A 8 25.19 -14.70 12.42
N GLU A 9 25.87 -13.55 12.45
CA GLU A 9 25.42 -12.32 11.78
C GLU A 9 25.42 -12.47 10.25
N LYS A 10 26.41 -13.15 9.67
CA LYS A 10 26.40 -13.54 8.25
C LYS A 10 25.23 -14.47 7.93
N ARG A 11 24.93 -15.45 8.80
CA ARG A 11 23.78 -16.36 8.63
C ARG A 11 22.43 -15.66 8.79
N GLU A 12 22.33 -14.66 9.67
CA GLU A 12 21.14 -13.83 9.81
C GLU A 12 20.96 -12.87 8.62
N GLN A 13 22.05 -12.36 8.02
CA GLN A 13 22.00 -11.67 6.73
C GLN A 13 21.61 -12.62 5.59
N ASP A 14 22.13 -13.84 5.54
CA ASP A 14 21.77 -14.86 4.56
C ASP A 14 20.32 -15.35 4.72
N LEU A 15 19.76 -15.34 5.94
CA LEU A 15 18.34 -15.59 6.22
C LEU A 15 17.44 -14.40 5.85
N LYS A 16 17.90 -13.15 6.02
CA LYS A 16 17.27 -11.95 5.41
C LYS A 16 17.29 -12.03 3.87
N LEU A 17 18.18 -12.84 3.31
CA LEU A 17 18.36 -13.13 1.89
C LEU A 17 17.67 -14.43 1.41
N LYS A 18 16.78 -15.07 2.19
CA LYS A 18 15.84 -16.08 1.65
C LYS A 18 14.79 -15.41 0.76
N GLN A 19 15.30 -14.94 -0.38
CA GLN A 19 14.64 -14.40 -1.55
C GLN A 19 14.06 -15.55 -2.40
N VAL A 20 12.93 -16.13 -2.03
CA VAL A 20 12.02 -16.68 -3.07
C VAL A 20 10.60 -16.63 -2.52
N ALA A 21 9.92 -15.50 -2.67
CA ALA A 21 8.46 -15.52 -2.58
C ALA A 21 7.93 -16.12 -3.88
N GLY A 22 7.83 -17.45 -3.89
CA GLY A 22 7.17 -18.26 -4.90
C GLY A 22 7.63 -18.08 -6.36
N LYS A 23 6.99 -18.84 -7.24
CA LYS A 23 6.93 -18.55 -8.67
C LYS A 23 5.49 -18.13 -8.98
N PRO A 24 5.07 -16.91 -8.62
CA PRO A 24 3.74 -16.45 -8.96
C PRO A 24 3.48 -16.62 -10.47
N THR A 25 2.30 -17.11 -10.81
CA THR A 25 1.88 -17.17 -12.22
C THR A 25 1.28 -15.84 -12.68
N ASN A 26 0.84 -15.00 -11.74
CA ASN A 26 0.28 -13.66 -11.95
C ASN A 26 0.79 -12.72 -10.86
N ILE A 27 0.79 -11.41 -11.11
CA ILE A 27 1.04 -10.42 -10.05
C ILE A 27 -0.26 -9.98 -9.36
N GLU A 28 -0.16 -9.62 -8.09
CA GLU A 28 -1.23 -8.92 -7.38
C GLU A 28 -0.96 -7.41 -7.40
N ILE A 29 -1.96 -6.62 -7.81
CA ILE A 29 -1.87 -5.16 -7.90
C ILE A 29 -2.75 -4.54 -6.83
N ASN A 30 -2.12 -3.88 -5.86
CA ASN A 30 -2.82 -3.16 -4.80
C ASN A 30 -3.36 -1.80 -5.29
N GLU A 31 -4.67 -1.71 -5.48
CA GLU A 31 -5.35 -0.46 -5.82
C GLU A 31 -6.00 0.26 -4.64
N ARG A 32 -5.83 -0.23 -3.40
CA ARG A 32 -6.61 0.24 -2.24
C ARG A 32 -6.55 1.75 -2.02
N SER A 33 -5.40 2.39 -2.22
CA SER A 33 -5.28 3.86 -2.14
C SER A 33 -6.15 4.54 -3.19
N LEU A 34 -6.12 4.08 -4.45
CA LEU A 34 -6.92 4.67 -5.54
C LEU A 34 -8.42 4.44 -5.32
N GLU A 35 -8.79 3.25 -4.85
CA GLU A 35 -10.18 2.93 -4.49
C GLU A 35 -10.69 3.80 -3.35
N ALA A 36 -9.90 3.97 -2.29
CA ALA A 36 -10.25 4.83 -1.16
C ALA A 36 -10.46 6.29 -1.61
N TYR A 37 -9.62 6.77 -2.54
CA TYR A 37 -9.80 8.09 -3.13
C TYR A 37 -11.11 8.21 -3.91
N ARG A 38 -11.43 7.24 -4.79
CA ARG A 38 -12.71 7.22 -5.52
C ARG A 38 -13.90 7.21 -4.57
N GLN A 39 -13.85 6.39 -3.52
CA GLN A 39 -14.94 6.26 -2.55
C GLN A 39 -15.16 7.54 -1.73
N GLU A 40 -14.09 8.15 -1.21
CA GLU A 40 -14.22 9.38 -0.42
C GLU A 40 -14.70 10.57 -1.27
N PHE A 41 -14.27 10.68 -2.52
CA PHE A 41 -14.82 11.68 -3.46
C PHE A 41 -16.30 11.42 -3.76
N ALA A 42 -16.69 10.17 -4.03
CA ALA A 42 -18.07 9.80 -4.30
C ALA A 42 -19.02 10.11 -3.12
N LYS A 43 -18.56 9.96 -1.87
CA LYS A 43 -19.32 10.36 -0.67
C LYS A 43 -19.64 11.86 -0.61
N LYS A 44 -18.92 12.68 -1.38
CA LYS A 44 -19.14 14.12 -1.51
C LYS A 44 -19.81 14.50 -2.84
N GLY A 45 -20.30 13.52 -3.60
CA GLY A 45 -20.88 13.73 -4.93
C GLY A 45 -19.87 14.12 -6.00
N LEU A 46 -18.59 13.80 -5.79
CA LEU A 46 -17.49 14.17 -6.69
C LEU A 46 -16.98 12.94 -7.45
N VAL A 47 -16.44 13.18 -8.64
CA VAL A 47 -15.77 12.17 -9.46
C VAL A 47 -14.35 12.65 -9.74
N ILE A 48 -13.38 11.79 -9.49
CA ILE A 48 -11.99 12.06 -9.86
C ILE A 48 -11.87 11.96 -11.38
N THR A 49 -11.47 13.05 -12.02
CA THR A 49 -11.34 13.14 -13.48
C THR A 49 -9.89 13.35 -13.91
N LYS A 50 -9.03 13.77 -12.99
CA LYS A 50 -7.63 14.09 -13.24
C LYS A 50 -6.72 13.19 -12.41
N LYS A 51 -5.60 12.76 -13.01
CA LYS A 51 -4.62 11.91 -12.33
C LYS A 51 -3.97 12.61 -11.13
N GLU A 52 -3.91 13.94 -11.15
CA GLU A 52 -3.34 14.79 -10.10
C GLU A 52 -4.15 14.79 -8.81
N GLU A 53 -5.40 14.32 -8.85
CA GLU A 53 -6.27 14.20 -7.67
C GLU A 53 -5.96 12.94 -6.86
N TYR A 54 -5.28 11.95 -7.47
CA TYR A 54 -4.78 10.76 -6.80
C TYR A 54 -3.43 11.02 -6.10
N PRO A 55 -3.08 10.23 -5.07
CA PRO A 55 -1.74 10.30 -4.49
C PRO A 55 -0.72 9.87 -5.55
N ARG A 56 0.18 10.78 -5.90
CA ARG A 56 1.07 10.66 -7.07
C ARG A 56 1.85 9.34 -7.07
N GLU A 57 2.50 9.02 -5.95
CA GLU A 57 3.31 7.81 -5.78
C GLU A 57 2.49 6.54 -6.06
N ASP A 58 1.36 6.37 -5.38
CA ASP A 58 0.50 5.20 -5.51
C ASP A 58 -0.08 5.08 -6.94
N PHE A 59 -0.47 6.19 -7.56
CA PHE A 59 -0.97 6.18 -8.93
C PHE A 59 0.09 5.67 -9.92
N TYR A 60 1.33 6.18 -9.82
CA TYR A 60 2.41 5.73 -10.67
C TYR A 60 2.87 4.31 -10.34
N LEU A 61 2.82 3.90 -9.08
CA LEU A 61 3.12 2.53 -8.64
C LEU A 61 2.16 1.53 -9.32
N VAL A 62 0.86 1.74 -9.19
CA VAL A 62 -0.17 0.90 -9.85
C VAL A 62 0.03 0.90 -11.37
N LYS A 63 0.34 2.06 -11.96
CA LYS A 63 0.61 2.14 -13.40
C LYS A 63 1.83 1.29 -13.80
N LYS A 64 2.95 1.37 -13.07
CA LYS A 64 4.14 0.55 -13.33
C LYS A 64 3.84 -0.94 -13.19
N LEU A 65 3.09 -1.34 -12.16
CA LEU A 65 2.69 -2.74 -11.96
C LEU A 65 1.83 -3.26 -13.10
N LYS A 66 0.85 -2.49 -13.58
CA LYS A 66 0.06 -2.85 -14.77
C LYS A 66 0.91 -2.97 -16.03
N GLN A 67 1.93 -2.13 -16.18
CA GLN A 67 2.87 -2.22 -17.30
C GLN A 67 3.74 -3.48 -17.19
N PHE A 68 4.22 -3.82 -15.99
CA PHE A 68 4.94 -5.07 -15.75
C PHE A 68 4.08 -6.28 -16.07
N ASP A 69 2.85 -6.34 -15.57
CA ASP A 69 1.90 -7.44 -15.82
C ASP A 69 1.64 -7.67 -17.32
N ALA A 70 1.54 -6.57 -18.09
CA ALA A 70 1.34 -6.64 -19.52
C ALA A 70 2.58 -7.09 -20.31
N LEU A 71 3.78 -6.92 -19.76
CA LEU A 71 5.06 -7.18 -20.45
C LEU A 71 5.69 -8.51 -20.05
N VAL A 72 5.50 -8.94 -18.80
CA VAL A 72 6.09 -10.16 -18.27
C VAL A 72 5.55 -11.37 -19.01
N ASP A 73 6.42 -12.35 -19.22
CA ASP A 73 6.08 -13.62 -19.86
C ASP A 73 5.97 -14.70 -18.77
N PRO A 74 4.75 -15.03 -18.28
CA PRO A 74 4.58 -15.95 -17.15
C PRO A 74 5.24 -17.32 -17.31
N PRO A 75 5.27 -17.96 -18.51
CA PRO A 75 6.03 -19.18 -18.76
C PRO A 75 7.52 -19.10 -18.42
N LYS A 76 8.13 -17.91 -18.49
CA LYS A 76 9.55 -17.68 -18.12
C LYS A 76 9.74 -17.51 -16.61
N GLY A 77 8.65 -17.45 -15.85
CA GLY A 77 8.64 -17.32 -14.40
C GLY A 77 8.64 -15.87 -13.93
N ILE A 78 7.85 -15.62 -12.89
CA ILE A 78 7.84 -14.38 -12.11
C ILE A 78 8.40 -14.71 -10.74
N LYS A 79 9.18 -13.79 -10.16
CA LYS A 79 9.71 -13.89 -8.80
C LYS A 79 9.21 -12.69 -7.99
N LYS A 80 8.68 -12.94 -6.80
CA LYS A 80 8.40 -11.89 -5.80
C LYS A 80 9.54 -11.86 -4.78
N VAL A 81 9.92 -10.68 -4.31
CA VAL A 81 11.05 -10.49 -3.38
C VAL A 81 10.72 -9.39 -2.38
N ILE A 82 10.42 -9.80 -1.14
CA ILE A 82 10.20 -8.86 -0.04
C ILE A 82 11.54 -8.25 0.36
N GLN A 83 11.69 -6.94 0.12
CA GLN A 83 12.93 -6.22 0.41
C GLN A 83 12.99 -5.74 1.86
N SER A 84 11.85 -5.36 2.41
CA SER A 84 11.76 -4.89 3.79
C SER A 84 10.38 -5.13 4.36
N MET A 85 10.34 -5.46 5.65
CA MET A 85 9.12 -5.55 6.44
C MET A 85 9.23 -4.64 7.66
N VAL A 86 8.15 -3.93 7.96
CA VAL A 86 8.02 -3.03 9.09
C VAL A 86 6.79 -3.43 9.88
N ARG A 87 7.01 -3.75 11.16
CA ARG A 87 5.92 -3.92 12.13
C ARG A 87 5.65 -2.57 12.79
N GLN A 88 4.39 -2.17 12.82
CA GLN A 88 3.96 -0.90 13.40
C GLN A 88 2.78 -1.13 14.35
N PRO A 89 2.86 -0.66 15.61
CA PRO A 89 1.69 -0.67 16.49
C PRO A 89 0.67 0.35 15.99
N ILE A 90 -0.60 -0.06 15.92
CA ILE A 90 -1.74 0.78 15.56
C ILE A 90 -2.77 0.74 16.69
N THR A 91 -3.46 1.85 16.89
CA THR A 91 -4.55 1.92 17.87
C THR A 91 -5.87 1.93 17.13
N GLU A 92 -6.69 0.93 17.38
CA GLU A 92 -8.10 0.89 16.98
C GLU A 92 -8.99 1.15 18.20
N PHE A 93 -10.22 1.62 17.98
CA PHE A 93 -11.19 1.80 19.04
C PHE A 93 -12.31 0.78 18.85
N ASP A 94 -12.64 0.06 19.91
CA ASP A 94 -13.77 -0.87 19.87
C ASP A 94 -15.12 -0.13 19.83
N SER A 95 -16.21 -0.89 19.71
CA SER A 95 -17.58 -0.36 19.73
C SER A 95 -17.94 0.44 20.98
N LYS A 96 -17.17 0.30 22.08
CA LYS A 96 -17.35 1.01 23.35
C LYS A 96 -16.39 2.19 23.50
N GLY A 97 -15.59 2.51 22.47
CA GLY A 97 -14.60 3.58 22.48
C GLY A 97 -13.31 3.25 23.26
N LYS A 98 -13.10 1.99 23.66
CA LYS A 98 -11.86 1.56 24.30
C LYS A 98 -10.77 1.37 23.25
N ALA A 99 -9.60 1.94 23.50
CA ALA A 99 -8.42 1.74 22.67
C ALA A 99 -7.92 0.29 22.77
N ILE A 100 -7.73 -0.34 21.61
CA ILE A 100 -7.10 -1.64 21.41
C ILE A 100 -5.86 -1.42 20.56
N VAL A 101 -4.69 -1.76 21.09
CA VAL A 101 -3.43 -1.70 20.34
C VAL A 101 -3.24 -3.02 19.61
N LYS A 102 -3.04 -2.94 18.31
CA LYS A 102 -2.74 -4.07 17.43
C LYS A 102 -1.41 -3.86 16.74
N ASP A 103 -0.79 -4.93 16.29
CA ASP A 103 0.40 -4.84 15.44
C ASP A 103 0.01 -5.00 13.98
N ALA A 104 0.27 -3.98 13.18
CA ALA A 104 0.16 -4.05 11.73
C ALA A 104 1.50 -4.39 11.10
N LEU A 105 1.46 -5.06 9.95
CA LEU A 105 2.61 -5.29 9.09
C LEU A 105 2.49 -4.44 7.82
N TYR A 106 3.58 -3.79 7.46
CA TYR A 106 3.78 -3.14 6.17
C TYR A 106 5.04 -3.70 5.54
N TYR A 107 5.05 -3.91 4.22
CA TYR A 107 6.26 -4.37 3.54
C TYR A 107 6.42 -3.76 2.15
N ASN A 108 7.69 -3.59 1.75
CA ASN A 108 8.09 -3.16 0.41
C ASN A 108 8.70 -4.36 -0.32
N ASP A 109 8.36 -4.50 -1.60
CA ASP A 109 8.67 -5.69 -2.39
C ASP A 109 8.92 -5.32 -3.86
N HIS A 110 9.47 -6.25 -4.62
CA HIS A 110 9.63 -6.17 -6.06
C HIS A 110 9.21 -7.47 -6.74
N TYR A 111 8.42 -7.34 -7.80
CA TYR A 111 8.32 -8.38 -8.80
C TYR A 111 9.48 -8.28 -9.78
N TYR A 112 10.03 -9.43 -10.15
CA TYR A 112 11.02 -9.61 -11.20
C TYR A 112 10.54 -10.68 -12.19
N GLY A 113 10.89 -10.54 -13.45
CA GLY A 113 10.59 -11.53 -14.47
C GLY A 113 11.27 -11.19 -15.78
N LYS A 114 10.94 -11.95 -16.83
CA LYS A 114 11.43 -11.69 -18.18
C LYS A 114 10.29 -11.33 -19.10
N ASP A 115 10.55 -10.45 -20.07
CA ASP A 115 9.64 -10.23 -21.18
C ASP A 115 9.78 -11.34 -22.26
N LYS A 116 8.93 -11.28 -23.29
CA LYS A 116 8.97 -12.22 -24.42
C LYS A 116 10.29 -12.21 -25.19
N ARG A 117 11.07 -11.13 -25.11
CA ARG A 117 12.38 -10.94 -25.75
C ARG A 117 13.55 -11.37 -24.87
N ASP A 118 13.25 -11.90 -23.69
CA ASP A 118 14.22 -12.36 -22.69
C ASP A 118 14.95 -11.24 -21.93
N ASN A 119 14.42 -10.01 -21.96
CA ASN A 119 14.93 -8.92 -21.14
C ASN A 119 14.42 -9.04 -19.71
N ASP A 120 15.30 -8.81 -18.74
CA ASP A 120 14.92 -8.70 -17.34
C ASP A 120 14.12 -7.41 -17.10
N ILE A 121 12.98 -7.55 -16.43
CA ILE A 121 12.11 -6.44 -16.04
C ILE A 121 11.74 -6.58 -14.56
N GLY A 122 11.36 -5.48 -13.94
CA GLY A 122 10.92 -5.48 -12.55
C GLY A 122 9.98 -4.32 -12.22
N ALA A 123 9.18 -4.51 -11.18
CA ALA A 123 8.29 -3.48 -10.66
C ALA A 123 8.21 -3.56 -9.14
N GLU A 124 8.39 -2.41 -8.49
CA GLU A 124 8.23 -2.25 -7.04
C GLU A 124 6.74 -2.28 -6.65
N PHE A 125 6.44 -2.74 -5.44
CA PHE A 125 5.14 -2.61 -4.82
C PHE A 125 5.22 -2.56 -3.29
N HIS A 126 4.10 -2.15 -2.69
CA HIS A 126 3.97 -2.00 -1.25
C HIS A 126 2.65 -2.61 -0.78
N GLU A 127 2.68 -3.23 0.40
CA GLU A 127 1.55 -3.93 0.99
C GLU A 127 1.44 -3.63 2.48
N GLY A 128 0.24 -3.78 3.02
CA GLY A 128 -0.05 -3.66 4.45
C GLY A 128 -0.61 -2.32 4.89
N SER A 129 -0.54 -1.28 4.05
CA SER A 129 -1.26 -0.04 4.27
C SER A 129 -1.69 0.65 2.97
N TYR A 130 -2.67 1.54 3.05
CA TYR A 130 -3.10 2.40 1.95
C TYR A 130 -3.40 3.82 2.43
N LYS A 131 -3.35 4.79 1.51
CA LYS A 131 -3.64 6.19 1.79
C LYS A 131 -5.13 6.47 1.61
N LYS A 132 -5.79 6.92 2.66
CA LYS A 132 -7.18 7.40 2.65
C LYS A 132 -7.19 8.93 2.65
N PRO A 133 -7.79 9.61 1.67
CA PRO A 133 -7.70 11.06 1.60
C PRO A 133 -8.53 11.71 2.71
N LYS A 134 -8.09 12.88 3.14
CA LYS A 134 -8.92 13.80 3.91
C LYS A 134 -9.47 14.85 2.95
N LEU A 135 -10.79 14.93 2.81
CA LEU A 135 -11.43 15.95 2.00
C LEU A 135 -11.86 17.11 2.90
N VAL A 136 -11.41 18.32 2.57
CA VAL A 136 -11.79 19.55 3.25
C VAL A 136 -12.55 20.43 2.28
N PHE A 137 -13.68 20.95 2.73
CA PHE A 137 -14.42 21.95 1.97
C PHE A 137 -13.75 23.30 2.16
N SER A 138 -13.42 23.96 1.06
CA SER A 138 -12.92 25.33 1.08
C SER A 138 -13.87 26.23 0.31
N LEU A 139 -14.21 27.38 0.91
CA LEU A 139 -15.00 28.41 0.26
C LEU A 139 -14.19 29.03 -0.88
N VAL A 140 -14.85 29.29 -2.01
CA VAL A 140 -14.25 30.02 -3.13
C VAL A 140 -14.13 31.51 -2.79
N ASP A 141 -15.16 32.06 -2.15
CA ASP A 141 -15.20 33.43 -1.63
C ASP A 141 -15.76 33.41 -0.20
N PRO A 142 -14.93 33.63 0.84
CA PRO A 142 -15.38 33.71 2.22
C PRO A 142 -16.35 34.86 2.50
N ALA A 143 -16.29 35.96 1.74
CA ALA A 143 -17.17 37.12 1.92
C ALA A 143 -18.58 36.86 1.38
N HIS A 144 -18.71 36.01 0.35
CA HIS A 144 -19.99 35.57 -0.22
C HIS A 144 -20.09 34.04 -0.23
N PRO A 145 -20.24 33.42 0.96
CA PRO A 145 -20.09 31.98 1.13
C PRO A 145 -21.25 31.15 0.56
N TYR A 146 -22.36 31.78 0.17
CA TYR A 146 -23.55 31.13 -0.35
C TYR A 146 -23.91 31.70 -1.73
N ASP A 147 -24.44 30.83 -2.59
CA ASP A 147 -25.02 31.22 -3.86
C ASP A 147 -26.35 31.94 -3.59
N SER A 148 -26.51 33.13 -4.16
CA SER A 148 -27.70 33.97 -3.92
C SER A 148 -28.97 33.44 -4.58
N VAL A 149 -28.85 32.50 -5.53
CA VAL A 149 -29.97 31.89 -6.25
C VAL A 149 -30.35 30.55 -5.61
N THR A 150 -29.37 29.69 -5.32
CA THR A 150 -29.63 28.34 -4.80
C THR A 150 -29.56 28.21 -3.29
N GLY A 151 -28.92 29.17 -2.60
CA GLY A 151 -28.65 29.12 -1.16
C GLY A 151 -27.56 28.11 -0.78
N GLU A 152 -26.95 27.41 -1.74
CA GLU A 152 -25.89 26.43 -1.49
C GLU A 152 -24.55 27.11 -1.21
N ARG A 153 -23.68 26.44 -0.43
CA ARG A 153 -22.34 26.97 -0.13
C ARG A 153 -21.47 26.99 -1.38
N ARG A 154 -20.86 28.14 -1.68
CA ARG A 154 -19.92 28.33 -2.79
C ARG A 154 -18.53 27.88 -2.40
N GLY A 155 -18.22 26.63 -2.70
CA GLY A 155 -16.92 26.05 -2.39
C GLY A 155 -16.62 24.81 -3.21
N LYS A 156 -15.47 24.24 -2.93
CA LYS A 156 -15.06 22.95 -3.48
C LYS A 156 -14.42 22.12 -2.39
N TYR A 157 -14.63 20.81 -2.44
CA TYR A 157 -13.79 19.91 -1.66
C TYR A 157 -12.44 19.77 -2.35
N THR A 158 -11.38 19.81 -1.57
CA THR A 158 -10.03 19.48 -2.02
C THR A 158 -9.41 18.49 -1.05
N THR A 159 -8.45 17.73 -1.55
CA THR A 159 -7.64 16.83 -0.73
C THR A 159 -6.71 17.65 0.17
N SER A 160 -6.79 17.42 1.48
CA SER A 160 -5.95 18.04 2.51
C SER A 160 -5.16 16.94 3.23
N GLY A 161 -4.20 16.36 2.51
CA GLY A 161 -3.44 15.22 2.98
C GLY A 161 -4.25 13.92 3.05
N PHE A 162 -3.75 12.96 3.82
CA PHE A 162 -4.32 11.62 3.95
C PHE A 162 -4.05 11.02 5.34
N THR A 163 -4.72 9.92 5.66
CA THR A 163 -4.34 9.01 6.74
C THR A 163 -3.91 7.67 6.15
N TYR A 164 -2.93 7.02 6.79
CA TYR A 164 -2.65 5.62 6.51
C TYR A 164 -3.74 4.75 7.15
N GLN A 165 -4.16 3.73 6.42
CA GLN A 165 -5.05 2.69 6.88
C GLN A 165 -4.33 1.36 6.70
N HIS A 166 -4.20 0.60 7.78
CA HIS A 166 -3.50 -0.68 7.77
C HIS A 166 -4.50 -1.82 7.63
N TYR A 167 -4.17 -2.85 6.85
CA TYR A 167 -5.08 -3.99 6.60
C TYR A 167 -4.42 -5.35 6.78
N ILE A 168 -3.10 -5.42 6.98
CA ILE A 168 -2.42 -6.63 7.42
C ILE A 168 -2.21 -6.52 8.92
N ILE A 169 -3.13 -7.11 9.67
CA ILE A 169 -3.06 -7.17 11.13
C ILE A 169 -2.41 -8.48 11.53
N LEU A 170 -1.37 -8.41 12.35
CA LEU A 170 -0.66 -9.58 12.85
C LEU A 170 -1.47 -10.26 13.96
N PRO A 171 -1.50 -11.60 13.98
CA PRO A 171 -2.05 -12.35 15.10
C PRO A 171 -1.40 -11.96 16.44
N GLU A 172 -2.21 -11.91 17.50
CA GLU A 172 -1.72 -11.66 18.85
C GLU A 172 -0.88 -12.84 19.36
N ASP A 173 -1.29 -14.08 19.05
CA ASP A 173 -0.54 -15.28 19.40
C ASP A 173 0.78 -15.37 18.64
N LYS A 174 1.85 -15.72 19.37
CA LYS A 174 3.21 -15.75 18.83
C LYS A 174 3.42 -16.88 17.82
N LYS A 175 2.81 -18.05 18.02
CA LYS A 175 2.95 -19.21 17.10
C LYS A 175 2.19 -18.93 15.81
N GLU A 176 0.96 -18.42 15.92
CA GLU A 176 0.16 -18.01 14.76
C GLU A 176 0.84 -16.90 13.97
N ARG A 177 1.39 -15.89 14.65
CA ARG A 177 2.15 -14.82 13.99
C ARG A 177 3.38 -15.33 13.25
N ARG A 178 4.13 -16.26 13.86
CA ARG A 178 5.29 -16.85 13.20
C ARG A 178 4.89 -17.57 11.92
N LYS A 179 3.84 -18.40 11.99
CA LYS A 179 3.30 -19.09 10.82
C LYS A 179 2.84 -18.10 9.75
N PHE A 180 2.11 -17.06 10.15
CA PHE A 180 1.66 -16.00 9.24
C PHE A 180 2.83 -15.34 8.48
N LEU A 181 3.92 -15.04 9.17
CA LEU A 181 5.12 -14.44 8.54
C LEU A 181 5.87 -15.43 7.65
N GLU A 182 5.90 -16.71 8.01
CA GLU A 182 6.48 -17.77 7.19
C GLU A 182 5.65 -18.02 5.91
N ASP A 183 4.31 -17.87 5.97
CA ASP A 183 3.43 -18.01 4.80
C ASP A 183 3.49 -16.80 3.85
N LEU A 184 3.96 -15.64 4.33
CA LEU A 184 4.10 -14.41 3.54
C LEU A 184 5.36 -14.41 2.65
N VAL A 185 6.40 -15.13 3.07
CA VAL A 185 7.74 -15.22 2.44
C VAL A 185 7.83 -16.46 1.58
#